data_AF-W1NMR9-F1
#
_entry.id   AF-W1NMR9-F1
#
_cell.length_a   1.000
_cell.length_b   1.000
_cell.length_c   1.000
_cell.angle_alpha   90.00
_cell.angle_beta   90.00
_cell.angle_gamma   90.00
#
_symmetry.space_group_name_H-M   'P 1'
#
loop_
_entity.id
_entity.type
_entity.pdbx_description
1 polymer ?
#
loop_
_entity_poly.entity_id
_entity_poly.type
_entity_poly.pdbx_seq_one_letter_code
_entity_poly.pdbx_strand_id
1 'polypeptide(L)'
;TDRAAMSQLRKQVETTILDRRFWARCNHVVSVTEPLVRMLRLSDSDDKPAMGFLFDAMRRAKEVIFENNTWNEEILEIVDRRWRDQLHRDIHAVGFFLNPQNLYSNATLDDADIMEGVRNCIYKLEPDLETQMECMQQ
;
A
#
# COMPACT_ATOMS: atom_id res chain seq x y z
N THR A 1 21.31 -11.08 -43.48
CA THR A 1 20.31 -10.19 -42.84
C THR A 1 20.17 -10.48 -41.36
N ASP A 2 20.01 -11.74 -40.94
CA ASP A 2 19.76 -12.10 -39.52
C ASP A 2 20.95 -11.83 -38.56
N ARG A 3 22.18 -12.19 -38.98
CA ARG A 3 23.40 -11.98 -38.18
C ARG A 3 23.74 -10.50 -37.94
N ALA A 4 23.40 -9.63 -38.90
CA ALA A 4 23.60 -8.19 -38.78
C ALA A 4 22.59 -7.56 -37.82
N ALA A 5 21.32 -7.98 -37.88
CA ALA A 5 20.28 -7.58 -36.94
C ALA A 5 20.63 -7.99 -35.50
N MET A 6 21.09 -9.23 -35.29
CA MET A 6 21.57 -9.70 -33.98
C MET A 6 22.79 -8.91 -33.47
N SER A 7 23.71 -8.53 -34.35
CA SER A 7 24.85 -7.68 -33.97
C SER A 7 24.41 -6.28 -33.56
N GLN A 8 23.41 -5.71 -34.24
CA GLN A 8 22.88 -4.38 -33.90
C GLN A 8 22.14 -4.41 -32.57
N LEU A 9 21.34 -5.44 -32.32
CA LEU A 9 20.64 -5.66 -31.05
C LEU A 9 21.63 -5.76 -29.88
N ARG A 10 22.73 -6.51 -30.04
CA ARG A 10 23.78 -6.63 -29.01
C ARG A 10 24.36 -5.27 -28.63
N LYS A 11 24.69 -4.43 -29.61
CA LYS A 11 25.23 -3.08 -29.36
C LYS A 11 24.22 -2.19 -28.64
N GLN A 12 22.93 -2.28 -29.00
CA GLN A 12 21.88 -1.54 -28.31
C GLN A 12 21.75 -1.96 -26.85
N VAL A 13 21.69 -3.28 -26.58
CA VAL A 13 21.63 -3.82 -25.22
C VAL A 13 22.84 -3.39 -24.40
N GLU A 14 24.05 -3.49 -24.97
CA GLU A 14 25.29 -3.05 -24.30
C GLU A 14 25.22 -1.56 -23.96
N THR A 15 24.77 -0.73 -24.90
CA THR A 15 24.60 0.72 -24.68
C THR A 15 23.60 1.00 -23.56
N THR A 16 22.47 0.29 -23.52
CA THR A 16 21.44 0.45 -22.46
C THR A 16 21.96 -0.01 -21.09
N ILE A 17 22.63 -1.16 -21.02
CA ILE A 17 23.16 -1.70 -19.76
C ILE A 17 24.30 -0.83 -19.22
N LEU A 18 25.08 -0.17 -20.07
CA LEU A 18 26.13 0.76 -19.63
C LEU A 18 25.61 2.17 -19.34
N ASP A 19 24.36 2.49 -19.69
CA ASP A 19 23.75 3.81 -19.44
C ASP A 19 23.40 3.98 -17.95
N ARG A 20 24.09 4.91 -17.28
CA ARG A 20 23.79 5.27 -15.89
C ARG A 20 22.38 5.82 -15.71
N ARG A 21 21.84 6.53 -16.70
CA ARG A 21 20.49 7.10 -16.62
C ARG A 21 19.43 6.01 -16.65
N PHE A 22 19.67 4.93 -17.40
CA PHE A 22 18.81 3.74 -17.37
C PHE A 22 18.73 3.18 -15.95
N TRP A 23 19.86 2.93 -15.29
CA TRP A 23 19.87 2.41 -13.93
C TRP A 23 19.28 3.37 -12.90
N ALA A 24 19.51 4.68 -13.05
CA ALA A 24 18.87 5.67 -12.19
C ALA A 24 17.32 5.60 -12.26
N ARG A 25 16.76 5.43 -13.47
CA ARG A 25 15.31 5.21 -13.63
C ARG A 25 14.86 3.88 -13.05
N CYS A 26 15.61 2.80 -13.24
CA CYS A 26 15.30 1.51 -12.61
C CYS A 26 15.27 1.61 -11.09
N ASN A 27 16.26 2.26 -10.49
CA ASN A 27 16.32 2.46 -9.04
C ASN A 27 15.12 3.28 -8.54
N HIS A 28 14.67 4.28 -9.29
CA HIS A 28 13.47 5.04 -8.97
C HIS A 28 12.19 4.17 -9.01
N VAL A 29 12.06 3.27 -9.99
CA VAL A 29 10.94 2.31 -10.01
C VAL A 29 11.01 1.38 -8.79
N VAL A 30 12.21 0.91 -8.43
CA VAL A 30 12.40 0.04 -7.25
C VAL A 30 12.07 0.79 -5.95
N SER A 31 12.49 2.05 -5.79
CA SER A 31 12.20 2.83 -4.57
C SER A 31 10.71 3.03 -4.32
N VAL A 32 9.89 3.02 -5.37
CA VAL A 32 8.42 3.08 -5.25
C VAL A 32 7.81 1.70 -5.04
N THR A 33 8.26 0.70 -5.78
CA THR A 33 7.61 -0.63 -5.81
C THR A 33 8.02 -1.53 -4.65
N GLU A 34 9.25 -1.43 -4.15
CA GLU A 34 9.74 -2.23 -3.02
C GLU A 34 8.86 -2.14 -1.76
N PRO A 35 8.52 -0.95 -1.23
CA PRO A 35 7.67 -0.86 -0.04
C PRO A 35 6.28 -1.47 -0.25
N LEU A 36 5.72 -1.32 -1.46
CA LEU A 36 4.43 -1.92 -1.82
C LEU A 36 4.51 -3.46 -1.87
N VAL A 37 5.58 -4.02 -2.47
CA VAL A 37 5.80 -5.48 -2.50
C VAL A 37 5.98 -6.04 -1.09
N ARG A 38 6.66 -5.33 -0.19
CA ARG A 38 6.80 -5.72 1.22
C ARG A 38 5.45 -5.76 1.94
N MET A 39 4.59 -4.77 1.69
CA MET A 39 3.22 -4.75 2.22
C MET A 39 2.38 -5.91 1.67
N LEU A 40 2.44 -6.19 0.36
CA LEU A 40 1.71 -7.32 -0.25
C LEU A 40 2.18 -8.67 0.31
N ARG A 41 3.49 -8.85 0.51
CA ARG A 41 4.05 -10.06 1.13
C ARG A 41 3.54 -10.30 2.55
N LEU A 42 3.21 -9.24 3.29
CA LEU A 42 2.61 -9.37 4.61
C LEU A 42 1.16 -9.85 4.52
N SER A 43 0.42 -9.41 3.49
CA SER A 43 -0.94 -9.87 3.20
C SER A 43 -0.99 -11.36 2.85
N ASP A 44 0.03 -11.87 2.15
CA ASP A 44 0.12 -13.26 1.71
C ASP A 44 0.76 -14.21 2.75
N SER A 45 1.08 -13.71 3.96
CA SER A 45 1.71 -14.53 4.99
C SER A 45 0.69 -15.40 5.71
N ASP A 46 0.75 -16.72 5.49
CA ASP A 46 -0.12 -17.69 6.18
C ASP A 46 0.23 -17.86 7.68
N ASP A 47 1.44 -17.45 8.07
CA ASP A 47 1.99 -17.70 9.42
C ASP A 47 1.50 -16.71 10.48
N LYS A 48 1.06 -15.50 10.09
CA LYS A 48 0.66 -14.43 11.01
C LYS A 48 -0.64 -13.77 10.54
N PRO A 49 -1.54 -13.37 11.46
CA PRO A 49 -2.77 -12.67 11.09
C PRO A 49 -2.43 -11.32 10.44
N ALA A 50 -2.47 -11.26 9.10
CA ALA A 50 -2.08 -10.09 8.31
C ALA A 50 -3.01 -8.88 8.55
N MET A 51 -4.28 -9.14 8.87
CA MET A 51 -5.33 -8.13 9.04
C MET A 51 -4.96 -7.00 10.00
N GLY A 52 -4.27 -7.31 11.11
CA GLY A 52 -3.89 -6.32 12.12
C GLY A 52 -2.68 -5.46 11.77
N PHE A 53 -1.99 -5.78 10.68
CA PHE A 53 -0.74 -5.12 10.28
C PHE A 53 -0.81 -4.50 8.88
N LEU A 54 -1.76 -4.92 8.04
CA LEU A 54 -1.84 -4.48 6.64
C LEU A 54 -2.01 -2.97 6.50
N PHE A 55 -2.87 -2.37 7.33
CA PHE A 55 -3.08 -0.92 7.34
C PHE A 55 -1.80 -0.16 7.70
N ASP A 56 -1.09 -0.59 8.75
CA ASP A 56 0.17 0.04 9.16
C ASP A 56 1.27 -0.13 8.11
N ALA A 57 1.35 -1.32 7.51
CA ALA A 57 2.30 -1.61 6.45
C ALA A 57 2.06 -0.70 5.23
N MET A 58 0.80 -0.43 4.89
CA MET A 58 0.45 0.53 3.84
C MET A 58 0.84 1.96 4.24
N ARG A 59 0.55 2.40 5.48
CA ARG A 59 0.95 3.72 5.97
C ARG A 59 2.47 3.93 5.88
N ARG A 60 3.25 2.97 6.38
CA ARG A 60 4.73 2.99 6.29
C ARG A 60 5.21 2.96 4.84
N ALA A 61 4.55 2.21 3.96
CA ALA A 61 4.91 2.19 2.54
C ALA A 61 4.74 3.57 1.89
N LYS A 62 3.66 4.28 2.21
CA LYS A 62 3.43 5.65 1.74
C LYS A 62 4.46 6.63 2.28
N GLU A 63 4.82 6.55 3.57
CA GLU A 63 5.88 7.36 4.17
C GLU A 63 7.23 7.18 3.45
N VAL A 64 7.63 5.92 3.21
CA VAL A 64 8.87 5.59 2.48
C VAL A 64 8.83 6.12 1.03
N ILE A 65 7.68 6.04 0.35
CA ILE A 65 7.53 6.61 -0.99
C ILE A 65 7.65 8.12 -0.95
N PHE A 66 7.05 8.78 0.04
CA PHE A 66 7.07 10.22 0.19
C PHE A 66 8.49 10.76 0.38
N GLU A 67 9.25 10.14 1.27
CA GLU A 67 10.61 10.56 1.64
C GLU A 67 11.62 10.36 0.50
N ASN A 68 11.47 9.28 -0.27
CA ASN A 68 12.49 8.85 -1.22
C ASN A 68 12.28 9.33 -2.67
N ASN A 69 11.17 10.01 -2.98
CA ASN A 69 10.82 10.33 -4.36
C ASN A 69 10.41 11.80 -4.53
N THR A 70 10.86 12.42 -5.61
CA THR A 70 10.54 13.83 -5.94
C THR A 70 9.10 13.99 -6.47
N TRP A 71 8.56 12.97 -7.14
CA TRP A 71 7.20 12.93 -7.67
C TRP A 71 6.24 12.24 -6.69
N ASN A 72 6.44 12.49 -5.40
CA ASN A 72 5.75 11.74 -4.35
C ASN A 72 4.24 11.97 -4.38
N GLU A 73 3.76 13.19 -4.64
CA GLU A 73 2.33 13.51 -4.68
C GLU A 73 1.57 12.69 -5.74
N GLU A 74 2.03 12.67 -7.00
CA GLU A 74 1.34 11.93 -8.06
C GLU A 74 1.40 10.41 -7.84
N ILE A 75 2.51 9.92 -7.31
CA ILE A 75 2.67 8.50 -6.98
C ILE A 75 1.73 8.11 -5.84
N LEU A 76 1.67 8.93 -4.79
CA LEU A 76 0.81 8.68 -3.63
C LEU A 76 -0.67 8.74 -4.02
N GLU A 77 -1.08 9.65 -4.91
CA GLU A 77 -2.46 9.66 -5.42
C GLU A 77 -2.84 8.33 -6.09
N ILE A 78 -1.93 7.76 -6.89
CA ILE A 78 -2.14 6.44 -7.52
C ILE A 78 -2.23 5.35 -6.45
N VAL A 79 -1.33 5.37 -5.46
CA VAL A 79 -1.31 4.39 -4.35
C VAL A 79 -2.58 4.48 -3.51
N ASP A 80 -3.02 5.69 -3.16
CA ASP A 80 -4.21 5.95 -2.37
C ASP A 80 -5.47 5.47 -3.07
N ARG A 81 -5.61 5.78 -4.37
CA ARG A 81 -6.72 5.28 -5.18
C ARG A 81 -6.72 3.75 -5.21
N ARG A 82 -5.58 3.12 -5.47
CA ARG A 82 -5.48 1.64 -5.51
C ARG A 82 -5.77 1.01 -4.15
N TRP A 83 -5.27 1.61 -3.07
CA TRP A 83 -5.57 1.20 -1.72
C TRP A 83 -7.07 1.23 -1.48
N ARG A 84 -7.73 2.38 -1.69
CA ARG A 84 -9.17 2.57 -1.49
C ARG A 84 -10.01 1.60 -2.31
N ASP A 85 -9.69 1.43 -3.59
CA ASP A 85 -10.56 0.70 -4.53
C ASP A 85 -10.40 -0.83 -4.42
N GLN A 86 -9.21 -1.32 -4.04
CA GLN A 86 -8.85 -2.74 -4.21
C GLN A 86 -8.53 -3.46 -2.90
N LEU A 87 -7.83 -2.79 -1.98
CA LEU A 87 -7.20 -3.45 -0.84
C LEU A 87 -7.80 -3.02 0.50
N HIS A 88 -8.22 -1.76 0.63
CA HIS A 88 -8.76 -1.22 1.85
C HIS A 88 -10.20 -1.69 2.10
N ARG A 89 -10.47 -2.04 3.35
CA ARG A 89 -11.78 -2.42 3.87
C ARG A 89 -11.84 -2.00 5.33
N ASP A 90 -13.03 -1.67 5.83
CA ASP A 90 -13.24 -1.31 7.24
C ASP A 90 -12.59 -2.31 8.20
N ILE A 91 -12.64 -3.60 7.88
CA ILE A 91 -12.04 -4.68 8.67
C ILE A 91 -10.51 -4.57 8.83
N HIS A 92 -9.80 -3.95 7.88
CA HIS A 92 -8.36 -3.69 8.00
C HIS A 92 -8.07 -2.54 8.97
N ALA A 93 -8.90 -1.49 8.96
CA ALA A 93 -8.84 -0.39 9.93
C ALA A 93 -9.12 -0.90 11.35
N VAL A 94 -10.14 -1.74 11.51
CA VAL A 94 -10.46 -2.37 12.81
C VAL A 94 -9.35 -3.30 13.27
N GLY A 95 -8.81 -4.11 12.37
CA GLY A 95 -7.66 -4.97 12.67
C GLY A 95 -6.47 -4.16 13.20
N PHE A 96 -6.18 -3.02 12.59
CA PHE A 96 -5.13 -2.12 13.04
C PHE A 96 -5.42 -1.52 14.43
N PHE A 97 -6.64 -1.01 14.63
CA PHE A 97 -7.09 -0.41 15.89
C PHE A 97 -7.03 -1.40 17.06
N LEU A 98 -7.46 -2.65 16.83
CA LEU A 98 -7.50 -3.70 17.84
C LEU A 98 -6.15 -4.39 18.08
N ASN A 99 -5.13 -4.12 17.25
CA ASN A 99 -3.82 -4.73 17.42
C ASN A 99 -3.11 -4.13 18.66
N PRO A 100 -2.83 -4.93 19.72
CA PRO A 100 -2.23 -4.41 20.95
C PRO A 100 -0.88 -3.73 20.73
N GLN A 101 -0.11 -4.18 19.72
CA GLN A 101 1.18 -3.55 19.40
C GLN A 101 1.00 -2.11 18.93
N ASN A 102 -0.11 -1.81 18.24
CA ASN A 102 -0.43 -0.47 17.79
C ASN A 102 -1.12 0.33 18.90
N LEU A 103 -2.07 -0.30 19.61
CA LEU A 103 -2.84 0.30 20.70
C LEU A 103 -1.98 0.84 21.84
N TYR A 104 -0.87 0.16 22.15
CA TYR A 104 0.07 0.57 23.19
C TYR A 104 1.34 1.25 22.65
N SER A 105 1.39 1.52 21.35
CA SER A 105 2.46 2.32 20.74
C SER A 105 2.08 3.80 20.67
N ASN A 106 3.04 4.66 20.30
CA ASN A 106 2.76 6.06 19.95
C ASN A 106 2.05 6.20 18.59
N ALA A 107 1.42 5.15 18.06
CA ALA A 107 0.64 5.25 16.83
C ALA A 107 -0.61 6.11 17.10
N THR A 108 -0.82 7.12 16.28
CA THR A 108 -2.04 7.94 16.32
C THR A 108 -3.22 7.07 15.90
N LEU A 109 -4.06 6.70 16.85
CA LEU A 109 -5.33 6.00 16.60
C LEU A 109 -6.49 6.96 16.31
N ASP A 110 -6.29 8.25 16.53
CA ASP A 110 -7.28 9.31 16.26
C ASP A 110 -7.28 9.74 14.77
N ASP A 111 -7.00 8.79 13.89
CA ASP A 111 -7.07 8.99 12.45
C ASP A 111 -8.53 8.79 12.00
N ALA A 112 -9.04 9.73 11.22
CA ALA A 112 -10.43 9.73 10.78
C ALA A 112 -10.80 8.47 9.98
N ASP A 113 -9.89 7.98 9.12
CA ASP A 113 -10.14 6.78 8.30
C ASP A 113 -10.17 5.53 9.21
N ILE A 114 -9.34 5.50 10.25
CA ILE A 114 -9.33 4.39 11.22
C ILE A 114 -10.65 4.36 11.99
N MET A 115 -11.05 5.50 12.55
CA MET A 115 -12.27 5.61 13.35
C MET A 115 -13.54 5.38 12.52
N GLU A 116 -13.56 5.85 11.28
CA GLU A 116 -14.64 5.57 10.33
C GLU A 116 -14.76 4.06 10.07
N GLY A 117 -13.65 3.38 9.78
CA GLY A 117 -13.65 1.93 9.59
C GLY A 117 -14.12 1.16 10.82
N VAL A 118 -13.71 1.57 12.02
CA VAL A 118 -14.20 1.00 13.30
C VAL A 118 -15.70 1.17 13.45
N ARG A 119 -16.20 2.39 13.24
CA ARG A 119 -17.61 2.71 13.32
C ARG A 119 -18.44 1.91 12.31
N ASN A 120 -17.99 1.84 11.05
CA ASN A 120 -18.66 1.09 9.99
C ASN A 120 -18.76 -0.40 10.32
N CYS A 121 -17.72 -0.99 10.92
CA CYS A 121 -17.75 -2.38 11.37
C CYS A 121 -18.70 -2.59 12.56
N ILE A 122 -18.74 -1.67 13.53
CA ILE A 122 -19.70 -1.75 14.65
C ILE A 122 -21.13 -1.75 14.12
N TYR A 123 -21.45 -0.85 13.20
CA TYR A 123 -22.79 -0.80 12.59
C TYR A 123 -23.14 -2.06 11.81
N LYS A 124 -22.16 -2.68 11.12
CA LYS A 124 -22.37 -3.96 10.44
C LYS A 124 -22.62 -5.14 11.39
N LEU A 125 -22.11 -5.06 12.62
CA LEU A 125 -22.29 -6.07 13.66
C LEU A 125 -23.58 -5.87 14.46
N GLU A 126 -24.26 -4.72 14.32
CA GLU A 126 -25.56 -4.46 14.95
C GLU A 126 -26.61 -5.46 14.43
N PRO A 127 -27.17 -6.32 15.30
CA PRO A 127 -28.16 -7.32 14.90
C PRO A 127 -29.51 -6.74 14.49
N ASP A 128 -29.88 -5.55 14.99
CA ASP A 128 -31.13 -4.90 14.65
C ASP A 128 -30.99 -4.03 13.37
N LEU A 129 -31.76 -4.36 12.32
CA LEU A 129 -31.65 -3.66 11.03
C LEU A 129 -32.11 -2.19 11.10
N GLU A 130 -33.06 -1.86 11.97
CA GLU A 130 -33.58 -0.50 12.10
C GLU A 130 -32.52 0.39 12.76
N THR A 131 -31.95 -0.06 13.87
CA THR A 131 -30.81 0.57 14.55
C THR A 131 -29.60 0.68 13.63
N GLN A 132 -29.30 -0.36 12.85
CA GLN A 132 -28.22 -0.34 11.86
C GLN A 132 -28.45 0.73 10.78
N MET A 133 -29.66 0.85 10.24
CA MET A 133 -30.00 1.84 9.21
C MET A 133 -29.94 3.27 9.76
N GLU A 134 -30.39 3.51 10.98
CA GLU A 134 -30.29 4.81 11.65
C GLU A 134 -28.83 5.22 11.89
N CYS A 135 -27.98 4.26 12.26
CA CYS A 135 -26.55 4.49 12.46
C CYS A 135 -25.80 4.79 11.16
N MET A 136 -26.15 4.15 10.04
CA MET A 136 -25.52 4.40 8.73
C MET A 136 -25.92 5.75 8.09
N GLN A 137 -26.92 6.45 8.62
CA GLN A 137 -27.42 7.73 8.10
C GLN A 137 -26.85 8.97 8.82
N GLN A 138 -26.02 8.77 9.85
CA GLN A 138 -25.39 9.82 10.69
C GLN A 138 -23.94 10.09 10.28
#